data_AF-A0A534ZNE5-F1
#
_entry.id   AF-A0A534ZNE5-F1
#
_cell.length_a   1.000
_cell.length_b   1.000
_cell.length_c   1.000
_cell.angle_alpha   90.00
_cell.angle_beta   90.00
_cell.angle_gamma   90.00
#
_symmetry.space_group_name_H-M   'P 1'
#
loop_
_entity.id
_entity.type
_entity.pdbx_description
1 polymer ?
#
loop_
_entity_poly.entity_id
_entity_poly.type
_entity_poly.pdbx_seq_one_letter_code
_entity_poly.pdbx_strand_id
1 'polypeptide(L)'
;MDLRCGRCGATVDGTRHTRTGYVVGYYLLRTGRTEEASVRRRDDEAPITYRRVLEPVDVVSCPRCFDEPEVRRLWLRFGNQP
;
A
#
# COMPACT_ATOMS: atom_id res chain seq x y z
N MET A 1 5.04 12.18 15.59
CA MET A 1 5.18 12.57 14.18
C MET A 1 3.78 12.49 13.60
N ASP A 2 3.19 13.62 13.22
CA ASP A 2 1.79 13.66 12.78
C ASP A 2 1.67 13.06 11.38
N LEU A 3 0.97 11.94 11.26
CA LEU A 3 0.66 11.32 9.98
C LEU A 3 -0.41 12.15 9.26
N ARG A 4 -0.23 12.38 7.96
CA ARG A 4 -1.14 13.21 7.16
C ARG A 4 -1.55 12.49 5.89
N CYS A 5 -2.81 12.68 5.49
CA CYS A 5 -3.29 12.25 4.19
C CYS A 5 -2.51 12.95 3.08
N GLY A 6 -1.90 12.18 2.19
CA GLY A 6 -1.12 12.72 1.06
C GLY A 6 -1.96 13.48 0.04
N ARG A 7 -3.29 13.34 0.08
CA ARG A 7 -4.21 13.99 -0.86
C ARG A 7 -4.80 15.29 -0.32
N CYS A 8 -5.42 15.25 0.86
CA CYS A 8 -6.11 16.39 1.44
C CYS A 8 -5.35 17.08 2.58
N GLY A 9 -4.19 16.56 2.98
CA GLY A 9 -3.34 17.13 4.03
C GLY A 9 -3.87 16.96 5.45
N ALA A 10 -5.08 16.40 5.63
CA ALA A 10 -5.68 16.18 6.94
C ALA A 10 -4.79 15.26 7.81
N THR A 11 -4.63 15.62 9.07
CA THR A 11 -4.01 14.73 10.06
C THR A 11 -4.86 13.47 10.22
N VAL A 12 -4.21 12.32 10.32
CA VAL A 12 -4.84 11.03 10.53
C VAL A 12 -4.21 10.33 11.72
N ASP A 13 -5.04 9.65 12.49
CA ASP A 13 -4.62 8.83 13.62
C ASP A 13 -4.62 7.35 13.25
N GLY A 14 -3.94 6.52 14.04
CA GLY A 14 -3.99 5.07 13.89
C GLY A 14 -5.40 4.50 14.04
N THR A 15 -5.62 3.33 13.45
CA THR A 15 -6.86 2.56 13.63
C THR A 15 -7.14 2.34 15.11
N ARG A 16 -8.33 2.74 15.56
CA ARG A 16 -8.75 2.62 16.95
C ARG A 16 -9.60 1.36 17.10
N HIS A 17 -9.14 0.43 17.93
CA HIS A 17 -9.93 -0.75 18.30
C HIS A 17 -10.96 -0.37 19.37
N THR A 18 -12.17 -0.92 19.26
CA THR A 18 -13.25 -0.78 20.24
C THR A 18 -13.61 -2.14 20.81
N ARG A 19 -14.46 -2.19 21.85
CA ARG A 19 -14.90 -3.46 22.45
C ARG A 19 -15.57 -4.41 21.44
N THR A 20 -16.15 -3.88 20.37
CA THR A 20 -16.95 -4.66 19.40
C THR A 20 -16.46 -4.53 17.96
N GLY A 21 -15.30 -3.92 17.71
CA GLY A 21 -14.81 -3.69 16.35
C GLY A 21 -13.62 -2.76 16.28
N TYR A 22 -13.53 -2.00 15.19
CA TYR A 22 -12.48 -1.01 14.98
C TYR A 22 -12.96 0.13 14.08
N VAL A 23 -12.32 1.29 14.21
CA VAL A 23 -12.50 2.45 13.33
C VAL A 23 -11.19 2.66 12.59
N VAL A 24 -11.22 2.51 11.26
CA VAL A 24 -10.04 2.73 10.41
C VAL A 24 -9.64 4.19 10.47
N GLY A 25 -8.40 4.45 10.86
CA GLY A 25 -7.87 5.81 10.95
C GLY A 25 -7.24 6.32 9.65
N TYR A 26 -6.58 5.42 8.90
CA TYR A 26 -6.07 5.67 7.55
C TYR A 26 -5.78 4.36 6.82
N TYR A 27 -5.59 4.48 5.50
CA TYR A 27 -5.07 3.43 4.64
C TYR A 27 -3.64 3.76 4.24
N LEU A 28 -2.77 2.74 4.17
CA LEU A 28 -1.37 2.87 3.75
C LEU A 28 -1.14 2.03 2.50
N LEU A 29 -0.63 2.66 1.45
CA LEU A 29 -0.10 1.98 0.28
C LEU A 29 1.41 2.09 0.33
N ARG A 30 2.09 0.95 0.42
CA ARG A 30 3.53 0.88 0.20
C ARG A 30 3.77 0.56 -1.27
N THR A 31 4.31 1.53 -1.99
CA THR A 31 4.62 1.44 -3.43
C THR A 31 6.08 1.88 -3.65
N GLY A 32 6.52 2.11 -4.89
CA GLY A 32 7.83 2.67 -5.16
C GLY A 32 8.49 2.16 -6.44
N ARG A 33 9.77 2.51 -6.62
CA ARG A 33 10.56 2.00 -7.75
C ARG A 33 10.73 0.49 -7.58
N THR A 34 10.41 -0.26 -8.62
CA THR A 34 10.56 -1.72 -8.65
C THR A 34 11.55 -2.15 -9.70
N GLU A 35 12.17 -3.31 -9.49
CA GLU A 35 12.97 -4.02 -10.48
C GLU A 35 12.52 -5.47 -10.57
N GLU A 36 12.78 -6.11 -11.70
CA GLU A 36 12.61 -7.55 -11.83
C GLU A 36 13.72 -8.27 -11.06
N ALA A 37 13.34 -9.23 -10.23
CA ALA A 37 14.24 -10.08 -9.49
C ALA A 37 13.83 -11.54 -9.68
N SER A 38 14.81 -12.44 -9.71
CA SER A 38 14.58 -13.88 -9.73
C SER A 38 15.20 -14.55 -8.53
N VAL A 39 14.47 -15.50 -7.94
CA VAL A 39 14.98 -16.38 -6.88
C VAL A 39 14.88 -17.81 -7.35
N ARG A 40 15.99 -18.53 -7.31
CA ARG A 40 16.01 -19.98 -7.54
C ARG A 40 15.40 -20.69 -6.35
N ARG A 41 14.46 -21.61 -6.59
CA ARG A 41 13.96 -22.52 -5.57
C ARG A 41 14.62 -23.88 -5.77
N ARG A 42 15.54 -24.26 -4.86
CA ARG A 42 16.37 -25.48 -5.03
C ARG A 42 17.05 -25.51 -6.42
N ASP A 43 17.85 -26.55 -6.67
CA ASP A 43 18.69 -26.59 -7.87
C ASP A 43 17.92 -26.98 -9.14
N ASP A 44 16.73 -27.59 -9.02
CA ASP A 44 15.96 -28.14 -10.14
C ASP A 44 14.59 -27.47 -10.43
N GLU A 45 14.17 -26.45 -9.66
CA GLU A 45 12.91 -25.74 -9.96
C GLU A 45 13.13 -24.50 -10.83
N ALA A 46 12.13 -24.17 -11.65
CA ALA A 46 12.12 -22.94 -12.42
C ALA A 46 12.27 -21.71 -11.48
N PRO A 47 13.11 -20.72 -11.84
CA PRO A 47 13.24 -19.51 -11.05
C PRO A 47 11.89 -18.79 -10.92
N ILE A 48 11.59 -18.31 -9.71
CA ILE A 48 10.44 -17.42 -9.51
C ILE A 48 10.89 -16.01 -9.83
N THR A 49 10.31 -15.44 -10.89
CA THR A 49 10.45 -14.03 -11.23
C THR A 49 9.38 -13.21 -10.52
N TYR A 50 9.78 -12.12 -9.87
CA TYR A 50 8.88 -11.20 -9.18
C TYR A 50 9.42 -9.76 -9.30
N ARG A 51 8.57 -8.78 -9.01
CA ARG A 51 9.02 -7.39 -8.87
C ARG A 51 9.41 -7.09 -7.44
N ARG A 52 10.68 -6.75 -7.22
CA ARG A 52 11.21 -6.31 -5.94
C ARG A 52 11.08 -4.79 -5.84
N VAL A 53 10.56 -4.30 -4.71
CA VAL A 53 10.56 -2.85 -4.40
C VAL A 53 11.96 -2.46 -3.92
N LEU A 54 12.59 -1.53 -4.63
CA LEU A 54 13.92 -0.99 -4.29
C LEU A 54 13.84 0.19 -3.34
N GLU A 55 12.92 1.10 -3.63
CA GLU A 55 12.75 2.36 -2.91
C GLU A 55 11.29 2.48 -2.47
N PRO A 56 10.95 2.03 -1.25
CA PRO A 56 9.58 2.06 -0.79
C PRO A 56 9.13 3.50 -0.51
N VAL A 57 7.96 3.83 -1.01
CA VAL A 57 7.24 5.07 -0.80
C VAL A 57 5.91 4.72 -0.15
N ASP A 58 5.65 5.34 1.00
CA ASP A 58 4.39 5.19 1.73
C ASP A 58 3.43 6.31 1.35
N VAL A 59 2.27 5.94 0.79
CA VAL A 59 1.18 6.86 0.49
C VAL A 59 0.06 6.64 1.51
N VAL A 60 -0.25 7.69 2.25
CA VAL A 60 -1.26 7.69 3.31
C VAL A 60 -2.56 8.30 2.77
N SER A 61 -3.69 7.61 2.96
CA SER A 61 -5.01 8.12 2.59
C SER A 61 -5.96 8.09 3.78
N CYS A 62 -6.62 9.22 4.08
CA CYS A 62 -7.70 9.23 5.07
C CYS A 62 -8.92 8.47 4.54
N PRO A 63 -9.82 7.97 5.42
CA PRO A 63 -11.00 7.22 5.00
C PRO A 63 -11.87 7.95 3.98
N ARG A 64 -12.07 9.27 4.17
CA ARG A 64 -12.86 10.09 3.24
C ARG A 64 -12.29 10.11 1.82
N CYS A 65 -10.98 10.32 1.68
CA CYS A 65 -10.34 10.33 0.36
C CYS A 65 -10.21 8.92 -0.21
N PHE A 66 -10.05 7.90 0.64
CA PHE A 66 -10.01 6.52 0.18
C PHE A 66 -11.36 6.04 -0.35
N ASP A 67 -12.49 6.52 0.18
CA ASP A 67 -13.82 6.14 -0.34
C ASP A 67 -14.10 6.66 -1.76
N GLU A 68 -13.32 7.63 -2.25
CA GLU A 68 -13.44 8.11 -3.63
C GLU A 68 -13.09 6.99 -4.63
N PRO A 69 -13.99 6.62 -5.56
CA PRO A 69 -13.79 5.48 -6.46
C PRO A 69 -12.53 5.57 -7.32
N GLU A 70 -12.12 6.76 -7.69
CA GLU A 70 -10.88 7.01 -8.45
C GLU A 70 -9.64 6.69 -7.62
N VAL A 71 -9.65 7.03 -6.33
CA VAL A 71 -8.56 6.73 -5.40
C VAL A 71 -8.48 5.23 -5.19
N ARG A 72 -9.61 4.54 -4.94
CA ARG A 72 -9.61 3.07 -4.82
C ARG A 72 -9.08 2.39 -6.08
N ARG A 73 -9.50 2.85 -7.26
CA ARG A 73 -9.02 2.32 -8.54
C ARG A 73 -7.52 2.54 -8.73
N LEU A 74 -7.00 3.71 -8.37
CA LEU A 74 -5.57 3.99 -8.41
C LEU A 74 -4.80 3.00 -7.52
N TRP A 75 -5.29 2.75 -6.30
CA TRP A 75 -4.68 1.83 -5.36
C TRP A 75 -4.70 0.38 -5.86
N LEU A 76 -5.80 -0.06 -6.50
CA LEU A 76 -5.90 -1.37 -7.13
C LEU A 76 -4.96 -1.53 -8.33
N ARG A 77 -4.65 -0.46 -9.07
CA ARG A 77 -3.71 -0.52 -10.20
C ARG A 77 -2.27 -0.80 -9.77
N PHE A 78 -1.86 -0.40 -8.56
CA PHE A 78 -0.55 -0.79 -8.03
C PHE A 78 -0.45 -2.30 -7.75
N GLY A 79 -1.59 -2.96 -7.46
CA GLY A 79 -1.65 -4.42 -7.33
C GLY A 79 -1.79 -5.18 -8.67
N ASN A 80 -2.18 -4.47 -9.74
CA ASN A 80 -2.47 -5.02 -11.08
C ASN A 80 -1.52 -4.49 -12.16
N GLN A 81 -0.30 -4.08 -11.82
CA GLN A 81 0.70 -3.84 -12.85
C GLN A 81 1.12 -5.20 -13.46
N PRO A 82 1.06 -5.35 -14.80
CA PRO A 82 1.46 -6.59 -15.46
C PRO A 82 2.93 -6.92 -15.21
#